data_AF-U1R4Y9-F1
#
_entry.id   AF-U1R4Y9-F1
#
_cell.length_a   1.000
_cell.length_b   1.000
_cell.length_c   1.000
_cell.angle_alpha   90.00
_cell.angle_beta   90.00
_cell.angle_gamma   90.00
#
_symmetry.space_group_name_H-M   'P 1'
#
loop_
_entity.id
_entity.type
_entity.pdbx_description
1 polymer ?
#
loop_
_entity_poly.entity_id
_entity_poly.type
_entity_poly.pdbx_seq_one_letter_code
_entity_poly.pdbx_strand_id
1 'polypeptide(L)'
;MSLNALWHTIQAGIASFGAWLAAYLGGLDGLVYALIVFVIADYITGVLAAINERRVSSAVGFRGISRKILIFTLVGLAHLIDTQVIGTPSMLRAAVIFFYLSNEGISLIENATRLGLPIPAQMRDALDAIANRADKRPPLTNTDPTETHTDKEQR
;
A
#
# COMPACT_ATOMS: atom_id res chain seq x y z
N MET A 1 -11.58 22.03 -29.94
CA MET A 1 -10.22 22.10 -29.35
C MET A 1 -9.29 21.30 -30.26
N SER A 2 -8.12 21.82 -30.65
CA SER A 2 -7.20 21.07 -31.52
C SER A 2 -6.58 19.89 -30.76
N LEU A 3 -6.22 18.80 -31.46
CA LEU A 3 -5.60 17.62 -30.84
C LEU A 3 -4.33 17.98 -30.06
N ASN A 4 -3.54 18.92 -30.59
CA ASN A 4 -2.34 19.44 -29.93
C ASN A 4 -2.67 20.21 -28.65
N ALA A 5 -3.72 21.03 -28.65
CA ALA A 5 -4.17 21.72 -27.45
C ALA A 5 -4.65 20.73 -26.38
N LEU A 6 -5.43 19.71 -26.78
CA LEU A 6 -5.88 18.65 -25.87
C LEU A 6 -4.70 17.89 -25.24
N TRP A 7 -3.69 17.55 -26.03
CA TRP A 7 -2.48 16.87 -25.56
C TRP A 7 -1.71 17.71 -24.54
N HIS A 8 -1.47 18.99 -24.83
CA HIS A 8 -0.79 19.89 -23.89
C HIS A 8 -1.58 20.12 -22.60
N THR A 9 -2.91 20.19 -22.67
CA THR A 9 -3.76 20.28 -21.46
C THR A 9 -3.64 19.04 -20.59
N ILE A 10 -3.60 17.84 -21.18
CA ILE A 10 -3.40 16.59 -20.43
C ILE A 10 -2.01 16.58 -19.77
N GLN A 11 -0.96 16.93 -20.51
CA GLN A 11 0.40 17.01 -19.96
C GLN A 11 0.50 18.01 -18.81
N ALA A 12 -0.10 19.20 -18.96
CA ALA A 12 -0.14 20.21 -17.91
C ALA A 12 -0.88 19.72 -16.66
N GLY A 13 -2.00 19.00 -16.83
CA GLY A 13 -2.73 18.38 -15.74
C GLY A 13 -1.89 17.34 -14.98
N ILE A 14 -1.24 16.43 -15.70
CA ILE A 14 -0.37 15.39 -15.11
C ILE A 14 0.82 16.03 -14.38
N ALA A 15 1.47 17.02 -15.00
CA ALA A 15 2.62 17.70 -14.40
C ALA A 15 2.22 18.46 -13.13
N SER A 16 1.09 19.17 -13.15
CA SER A 16 0.59 19.92 -11.98
C SER A 16 0.22 18.98 -10.84
N PHE A 17 -0.46 17.88 -11.14
CA PHE A 17 -0.80 16.88 -10.13
C PHE A 17 0.44 16.18 -9.59
N GLY A 18 1.41 15.84 -10.44
CA GLY A 18 2.68 15.23 -10.03
C GLY A 18 3.50 16.17 -9.14
N ALA A 19 3.55 17.46 -9.46
CA ALA A 19 4.22 18.46 -8.63
C ALA A 19 3.54 18.62 -7.26
N TRP A 20 2.19 18.69 -7.25
CA TRP A 20 1.43 18.72 -6.01
C TRP A 20 1.65 17.47 -5.15
N LEU A 21 1.61 16.28 -5.78
CA LEU A 21 1.82 15.01 -5.08
C LEU A 21 3.24 14.90 -4.53
N ALA A 22 4.25 15.31 -5.30
CA ALA A 22 5.63 15.36 -4.83
C ALA A 22 5.79 16.28 -3.61
N ALA A 23 5.14 17.45 -3.62
CA ALA A 23 5.13 18.35 -2.47
C ALA A 23 4.41 17.73 -1.27
N TYR A 24 3.25 17.09 -1.49
CA TYR A 24 2.47 16.42 -0.44
C TYR A 24 3.25 15.29 0.25
N LEU A 25 4.04 14.53 -0.50
CA LEU A 25 4.91 13.47 0.03
C LEU A 25 6.18 14.00 0.72
N GLY A 26 6.39 15.32 0.76
CA GLY A 26 7.57 15.94 1.36
C GLY A 26 8.82 15.89 0.49
N GLY A 27 8.64 15.80 -0.84
CA GLY A 27 9.70 15.75 -1.83
C GLY A 27 9.95 14.36 -2.43
N LEU A 28 10.70 14.33 -3.53
CA LEU A 28 11.14 13.10 -4.21
C LEU A 28 12.59 12.78 -3.86
N ASP A 29 12.85 12.53 -2.59
CA ASP A 29 14.16 12.08 -2.12
C ASP A 29 14.35 10.56 -2.28
N GLY A 30 15.53 10.07 -1.90
CA GLY A 30 15.89 8.65 -2.09
C GLY A 30 14.91 7.67 -1.43
N LEU A 31 14.30 8.04 -0.31
CA LEU A 31 13.31 7.20 0.38
C LEU A 31 12.01 7.07 -0.42
N VAL A 32 11.47 8.19 -0.90
CA VAL A 32 10.27 8.17 -1.75
C VAL A 32 10.55 7.49 -3.08
N TYR A 33 11.72 7.72 -3.68
CA TYR A 33 12.12 7.04 -4.91
C TYR A 33 12.21 5.52 -4.72
N ALA A 34 12.83 5.05 -3.64
CA ALA A 34 12.89 3.63 -3.31
C ALA A 34 11.49 3.02 -3.14
N LEU A 35 10.59 3.71 -2.42
CA LEU A 35 9.22 3.26 -2.23
C LEU A 35 8.46 3.13 -3.56
N ILE A 36 8.59 4.11 -4.46
CA ILE A 36 7.97 4.07 -5.79
C ILE A 36 8.47 2.86 -6.58
N VAL A 37 9.79 2.64 -6.62
CA VAL A 37 10.38 1.50 -7.35
C VAL A 37 9.89 0.17 -6.78
N PHE A 38 9.85 0.02 -5.45
CA PHE A 38 9.34 -1.19 -4.81
C PHE A 38 7.86 -1.43 -5.10
N VAL A 39 7.02 -0.40 -5.02
CA VAL A 39 5.60 -0.50 -5.36
C VAL A 39 5.38 -0.92 -6.82
N ILE A 40 6.15 -0.35 -7.76
CA ILE A 40 6.07 -0.71 -9.18
C ILE A 40 6.51 -2.16 -9.39
N ALA A 41 7.63 -2.56 -8.79
CA ALA A 41 8.14 -3.92 -8.90
C ALA A 41 7.17 -4.94 -8.29
N ASP A 42 6.59 -4.64 -7.12
CA ASP A 42 5.57 -5.48 -6.49
C ASP A 42 4.33 -5.62 -7.37
N TYR A 43 3.84 -4.52 -7.95
CA TYR A 43 2.68 -4.58 -8.84
C TYR A 43 2.95 -5.43 -10.08
N ILE A 44 4.10 -5.23 -10.74
CA ILE A 44 4.48 -6.02 -11.92
C ILE A 44 4.60 -7.51 -11.55
N THR A 45 5.32 -7.83 -10.49
CA THR A 45 5.50 -9.23 -10.05
C THR A 45 4.19 -9.87 -9.62
N GLY A 46 3.31 -9.14 -8.92
CA GLY A 46 1.98 -9.61 -8.53
C GLY A 46 1.07 -9.90 -9.73
N VAL A 47 1.10 -9.04 -10.75
CA VAL A 47 0.38 -9.28 -12.01
C VAL A 47 0.92 -10.50 -12.73
N LEU A 48 2.24 -10.64 -12.85
CA LEU A 48 2.87 -11.81 -13.47
C LEU A 48 2.52 -13.11 -12.73
N ALA A 49 2.56 -13.10 -11.39
CA ALA A 49 2.19 -14.25 -10.57
C ALA A 49 0.71 -14.63 -10.77
N ALA A 50 -0.19 -13.65 -10.82
CA ALA A 50 -1.61 -13.90 -11.09
C ALA A 50 -1.87 -14.48 -12.49
N ILE A 51 -1.09 -14.05 -13.49
CA ILE A 51 -1.13 -14.60 -14.86
C ILE A 51 -0.64 -16.06 -14.86
N ASN A 52 0.48 -16.34 -14.19
CA ASN A 52 1.04 -17.69 -14.07
C ASN A 52 0.03 -18.67 -13.45
N GLU A 53 -0.70 -18.23 -12.44
CA GLU A 53 -1.74 -19.00 -11.77
C GLU A 53 -3.08 -19.06 -12.53
N ARG A 54 -3.19 -18.40 -13.69
CA ARG A 54 -4.44 -18.22 -14.46
C ARG A 54 -5.60 -17.64 -13.65
N ARG A 55 -5.29 -16.84 -12.62
CA ARG A 55 -6.26 -16.19 -11.71
C ARG A 55 -6.28 -14.69 -11.91
N VAL A 56 -6.34 -14.25 -13.17
CA VAL A 56 -6.36 -12.83 -13.52
C VAL A 56 -7.77 -12.28 -13.31
N SER A 57 -8.05 -11.82 -12.10
CA SER A 57 -9.29 -11.13 -11.76
C SER A 57 -9.04 -9.64 -11.56
N SER A 58 -9.87 -8.81 -12.19
CA SER A 58 -9.84 -7.35 -12.02
C SER A 58 -10.06 -6.93 -10.57
N ALA A 59 -10.82 -7.71 -9.79
CA ALA A 59 -11.01 -7.47 -8.37
C ALA A 59 -9.69 -7.62 -7.57
N VAL A 60 -8.83 -8.57 -7.96
CA VAL A 60 -7.51 -8.78 -7.33
C VAL A 60 -6.58 -7.62 -7.68
N GLY A 61 -6.53 -7.21 -8.95
CA GLY A 61 -5.74 -6.07 -9.40
C GLY A 61 -6.17 -4.75 -8.74
N PHE A 62 -7.48 -4.50 -8.66
CA PHE A 62 -8.04 -3.31 -8.01
C PHE A 62 -7.70 -3.27 -6.51
N ARG A 63 -7.81 -4.41 -5.81
CA ARG A 63 -7.44 -4.51 -4.38
C ARG A 63 -5.94 -4.29 -4.16
N GLY A 64 -5.11 -4.67 -5.13
CA GLY A 64 -3.70 -4.28 -5.17
C GLY A 64 -3.58 -2.76 -5.22
N ILE A 65 -4.02 -2.14 -6.32
CA ILE A 65 -3.87 -0.69 -6.56
C ILE A 65 -4.42 0.15 -5.41
N SER A 66 -5.59 -0.19 -4.86
CA SER A 66 -6.17 0.57 -3.75
C SER A 66 -5.28 0.59 -2.50
N ARG A 67 -4.62 -0.54 -2.18
CA ARG A 67 -3.64 -0.60 -1.09
C ARG A 67 -2.45 0.32 -1.36
N LYS A 68 -1.95 0.36 -2.59
CA LYS A 68 -0.80 1.20 -2.96
C LYS A 68 -1.14 2.70 -2.87
N ILE A 69 -2.35 3.10 -3.25
CA ILE A 69 -2.83 4.47 -3.05
C ILE A 69 -2.83 4.83 -1.55
N LEU A 70 -3.32 3.94 -0.68
CA LEU A 70 -3.33 4.16 0.77
C LEU A 70 -1.91 4.35 1.34
N ILE A 71 -0.92 3.65 0.81
CA ILE A 71 0.49 3.82 1.21
C ILE A 71 0.94 5.27 1.00
N PHE A 72 0.75 5.81 -0.21
CA PHE A 72 1.14 7.19 -0.52
C PHE A 72 0.34 8.22 0.28
N THR A 73 -0.95 7.97 0.52
CA THR A 73 -1.76 8.81 1.41
C THR A 73 -1.19 8.85 2.83
N LEU A 74 -0.82 7.70 3.39
CA LEU A 74 -0.26 7.65 4.75
C LEU A 74 1.13 8.28 4.85
N VAL A 75 1.96 8.15 3.82
CA VAL A 75 3.26 8.85 3.75
C VAL A 75 3.08 10.37 3.73
N GLY A 76 2.14 10.89 2.93
CA GLY A 76 1.89 12.33 2.89
C GLY A 76 1.22 12.86 4.16
N LEU A 77 0.33 12.08 4.80
CA LEU A 77 -0.18 12.41 6.14
C LEU A 77 0.94 12.44 7.18
N ALA A 78 1.89 11.50 7.10
CA ALA A 78 3.03 11.48 8.01
C ALA A 78 3.92 12.71 7.82
N HIS A 79 4.17 13.11 6.56
CA HIS A 79 4.88 14.35 6.25
C HIS A 79 4.15 15.59 6.79
N LEU A 80 2.83 15.64 6.67
CA LEU A 80 2.01 16.74 7.19
C LEU A 80 2.11 16.81 8.72
N ILE A 81 2.09 15.68 9.42
CA ILE A 81 2.25 15.63 10.88
C ILE A 81 3.66 16.08 11.28
N ASP A 82 4.71 15.60 10.61
CA ASP A 82 6.09 16.02 10.86
C ASP A 82 6.23 17.55 10.77
N THR A 83 5.67 18.15 9.70
CA THR A 83 5.85 19.58 9.42
C THR A 83 4.91 20.49 10.20
N GLN A 84 3.66 20.09 10.43
CA GLN A 84 2.64 20.96 11.04
C GLN A 84 2.43 20.73 12.53
N VAL A 85 2.77 19.54 13.05
CA VAL A 85 2.47 19.16 14.44
C VAL A 85 3.73 18.98 15.27
N ILE A 86 4.68 18.17 14.80
CA ILE A 86 5.87 17.80 15.59
C ILE A 86 6.95 18.87 15.48
N GLY A 87 7.11 19.49 14.32
CA GLY A 87 8.16 20.48 14.06
C GLY A 87 9.56 19.87 13.87
N THR A 88 9.69 18.54 13.89
CA THR A 88 10.89 17.84 13.43
C THR A 88 10.66 17.34 12.00
N PRO A 89 11.41 17.83 11.01
CA PRO A 89 11.19 17.42 9.64
C PRO A 89 11.52 15.93 9.45
N SER A 90 10.60 15.22 8.78
CA SER A 90 10.83 13.94 8.11
C SER A 90 11.03 12.70 8.99
N MET A 91 10.93 12.75 10.32
CA MET A 91 11.12 11.58 11.17
C MET A 91 9.99 10.54 11.01
N LEU A 92 8.74 10.97 11.21
CA LEU A 92 7.57 10.11 11.05
C LEU A 92 7.44 9.65 9.60
N ARG A 93 7.64 10.56 8.65
CA ARG A 93 7.63 10.27 7.22
C ARG A 93 8.61 9.16 6.86
N ALA A 94 9.86 9.24 7.33
CA ALA A 94 10.85 8.21 7.09
C ALA A 94 10.43 6.86 7.70
N ALA A 95 9.94 6.87 8.94
CA ALA A 95 9.47 5.65 9.61
C ALA A 95 8.33 4.96 8.86
N VAL A 96 7.34 5.74 8.39
CA VAL A 96 6.22 5.23 7.59
C VAL A 96 6.71 4.70 6.23
N ILE A 97 7.64 5.38 5.57
CA ILE A 97 8.23 4.89 4.32
C ILE A 97 8.96 3.56 4.56
N PHE A 98 9.80 3.43 5.58
CA PHE A 98 10.50 2.18 5.87
C PHE A 98 9.55 1.04 6.21
N PHE A 99 8.48 1.32 6.94
CA PHE A 99 7.43 0.34 7.22
C PHE A 99 6.80 -0.18 5.93
N TYR A 100 6.40 0.70 5.01
CA TYR A 100 5.79 0.28 3.76
C TYR A 100 6.77 -0.30 2.75
N LEU A 101 8.02 0.15 2.75
CA LEU A 101 9.08 -0.47 1.95
C LEU A 101 9.29 -1.92 2.37
N SER A 102 9.26 -2.19 3.68
CA SER A 102 9.32 -3.57 4.21
C SER A 102 8.10 -4.39 3.78
N ASN A 103 6.90 -3.81 3.83
CA ASN A 103 5.66 -4.49 3.40
C ASN A 103 5.68 -4.84 1.90
N GLU A 104 6.09 -3.91 1.04
CA GLU A 104 6.19 -4.15 -0.40
C GLU A 104 7.35 -5.11 -0.72
N GLY A 105 8.45 -5.06 0.04
CA GLY A 105 9.52 -6.05 -0.06
C GLY A 105 9.07 -7.48 0.26
N ILE A 106 8.29 -7.67 1.34
CA ILE A 106 7.69 -8.97 1.69
C ILE A 106 6.78 -9.46 0.56
N SER A 107 5.88 -8.59 0.06
CA SER A 107 4.96 -8.90 -1.04
C SER A 107 5.71 -9.29 -2.33
N LEU A 108 6.81 -8.59 -2.65
CA LEU A 108 7.64 -8.90 -3.80
C LEU A 108 8.28 -10.30 -3.69
N ILE A 109 8.77 -10.67 -2.51
CA ILE A 109 9.35 -12.01 -2.26
C ILE A 109 8.27 -13.10 -2.35
N GLU A 110 7.07 -12.84 -1.84
CA GLU A 110 5.91 -13.73 -1.99
C GLU A 110 5.57 -13.96 -3.47
N ASN A 111 5.45 -12.88 -4.25
CA ASN A 111 5.18 -12.96 -5.69
C ASN A 111 6.30 -13.66 -6.45
N ALA A 112 7.57 -13.43 -6.08
CA ALA A 112 8.72 -14.14 -6.64
C ALA A 112 8.64 -15.66 -6.37
N THR A 113 8.23 -16.05 -5.16
CA THR A 113 8.03 -17.47 -4.81
C THR A 113 6.92 -18.10 -5.65
N ARG A 114 5.81 -17.39 -5.85
CA ARG A 114 4.68 -17.82 -6.72
C ARG A 114 5.08 -17.97 -8.19
N LEU A 115 6.10 -17.23 -8.62
CA LEU A 115 6.70 -17.35 -9.96
C LEU A 115 7.75 -18.47 -10.06
N GLY A 116 8.03 -19.18 -8.97
CA GLY A 116 8.94 -20.33 -8.96
C GLY A 116 10.41 -19.99 -8.69
N LEU A 117 10.72 -18.78 -8.22
CA LEU A 117 12.08 -18.46 -7.78
C LEU A 117 12.44 -19.28 -6.52
N PRO A 118 13.57 -20.01 -6.52
CA PRO A 118 14.00 -20.77 -5.35
C PRO A 118 14.46 -19.79 -4.27
N ILE A 119 13.84 -19.87 -3.09
CA ILE A 119 14.13 -19.02 -1.94
C ILE A 119 14.70 -19.89 -0.80
N PRO A 120 15.74 -19.46 -0.07
CA PRO A 120 16.28 -20.18 1.07
C PRO A 120 15.20 -20.53 2.11
N ALA A 121 15.31 -21.71 2.73
CA ALA A 121 14.32 -22.21 3.70
C ALA A 121 14.01 -21.22 4.83
N GLN A 122 15.04 -20.56 5.36
CA GLN A 122 14.91 -19.56 6.44
C GLN A 122 14.00 -18.38 6.07
N MET A 123 14.03 -17.96 4.80
CA MET A 123 13.19 -16.86 4.32
C MET A 123 11.76 -17.34 4.04
N ARG A 124 11.58 -18.60 3.58
CA ARG A 124 10.25 -19.22 3.49
C ARG A 124 9.60 -19.35 4.87
N ASP A 125 10.32 -19.86 5.86
CA ASP A 125 9.82 -20.01 7.23
C ASP A 125 9.41 -18.67 7.85
N ALA A 126 10.17 -17.61 7.58
CA ALA A 126 9.84 -16.25 8.01
C ALA A 126 8.56 -15.72 7.34
N LEU A 127 8.39 -15.96 6.03
CA LEU A 127 7.18 -15.58 5.30
C LEU A 127 5.95 -16.34 5.80
N ASP A 128 6.08 -17.65 5.99
CA ASP A 128 5.00 -18.50 6.51
C ASP A 128 4.60 -18.09 7.92
N ALA A 129 5.56 -17.72 8.77
CA ALA A 129 5.28 -17.18 10.10
C ALA A 129 4.50 -15.85 10.04
N ILE A 130 4.78 -14.99 9.06
CA ILE A 130 4.06 -13.72 8.85
C ILE A 130 2.65 -14.00 8.30
N ALA A 131 2.52 -14.87 7.30
CA ALA A 131 1.24 -15.26 6.70
C ALA A 131 0.29 -15.88 7.74
N ASN A 132 0.78 -16.84 8.53
CA ASN A 132 0.01 -17.49 9.60
C ASN A 132 -0.42 -16.52 10.71
N ARG A 133 0.31 -15.42 10.93
CA ARG A 133 -0.11 -14.36 11.87
C ARG A 133 -1.18 -13.44 11.27
N ALA A 134 -1.21 -13.27 9.95
CA ALA A 134 -2.23 -12.45 9.29
C ALA A 134 -3.62 -13.12 9.37
N ASP A 135 -3.71 -14.44 9.18
CA ASP A 135 -4.96 -15.21 9.30
C ASP A 135 -5.51 -15.27 10.74
N LYS A 136 -4.66 -15.07 11.75
CA LYS A 136 -5.04 -15.09 13.18
C LYS A 136 -5.43 -13.72 13.76
N ARG A 137 -5.51 -12.65 12.97
CA ARG A 137 -5.95 -11.36 13.51
C ARG A 137 -7.46 -11.39 13.78
N PRO A 138 -7.91 -11.04 15.00
CA PRO A 138 -9.33 -10.85 15.24
C PRO A 138 -9.89 -9.77 14.30
N PRO A 139 -11.14 -9.90 13.84
CA PRO A 139 -11.77 -8.89 12.99
C PRO A 139 -11.67 -7.49 13.62
N LEU A 140 -11.38 -6.46 12.82
CA LEU A 140 -11.32 -5.07 13.28
C LEU A 140 -12.71 -4.45 13.58
N THR A 141 -13.74 -5.29 13.63
CA THR A 141 -15.10 -4.93 14.01
C THR A 141 -15.57 -5.87 15.10
N ASN A 142 -15.57 -5.39 16.34
CA ASN A 142 -16.58 -5.77 17.31
C ASN A 142 -17.87 -5.03 16.92
N THR A 143 -18.52 -5.43 15.84
CA THR A 143 -19.96 -5.20 15.73
C THR A 143 -20.60 -6.37 16.42
N ASP A 144 -20.82 -6.22 17.73
CA ASP A 144 -21.89 -6.95 18.40
C ASP A 144 -23.18 -6.18 18.08
N PRO A 145 -24.06 -6.66 17.20
CA PRO A 145 -25.34 -6.03 17.01
C PRO A 145 -26.25 -6.50 18.14
N THR A 146 -26.72 -5.53 18.92
CA THR A 146 -27.99 -5.62 19.68
C THR A 146 -27.92 -6.35 21.03
N GLU A 147 -27.48 -5.65 22.07
CA GLU A 147 -28.18 -5.72 23.37
C GLU A 147 -29.26 -4.63 23.39
N THR A 148 -30.39 -4.92 22.73
CA THR A 148 -31.65 -4.28 23.07
C THR A 148 -32.02 -4.72 24.48
N HIS A 149 -31.78 -3.85 25.47
CA HIS A 149 -32.51 -3.90 26.72
C HIS A 149 -34.00 -3.77 26.40
N THR A 150 -34.67 -4.91 26.33
CA THR A 150 -36.13 -4.99 26.40
C THR A 150 -36.43 -5.80 27.65
N ASP A 151 -36.94 -5.10 28.66
CA ASP A 151 -37.57 -5.68 29.85
C ASP A 151 -38.53 -6.79 29.46
N LYS A 152 -38.36 -7.97 30.06
CA LYS A 152 -39.44 -8.87 30.47
C LYS A 152 -39.01 -9.65 31.71
N GLU A 153 -39.49 -9.18 32.86
CA GLU A 153 -40.40 -9.95 33.70
C GLU A 153 -40.17 -11.47 33.70
N GLN A 154 -39.42 -11.97 34.69
CA GLN A 154 -39.74 -13.23 35.38
C GLN A 154 -38.88 -13.41 36.64
N ARG A 155 -39.56 -13.17 37.77
CA ARG A 155 -39.30 -13.59 39.16
C ARG A 155 -38.59 -12.60 40.10
#